data_AF-A0A2D5H297-F1
#
_entry.id   AF-A0A2D5H297-F1
#
_cell.length_a   1.000
_cell.length_b   1.000
_cell.length_c   1.000
_cell.angle_alpha   90.00
_cell.angle_beta   90.00
_cell.angle_gamma   90.00
#
_symmetry.space_group_name_H-M   'P 1'
#
loop_
_entity.id
_entity.type
_entity.pdbx_description
1 polymer ?
#
loop_
_entity_poly.entity_id
_entity_poly.type
_entity_poly.pdbx_seq_one_letter_code
_entity_poly.pdbx_strand_id
1 'polypeptide(L)'
;MICISVTPESRNFAKVDILNAAAQSDLVELCLDRLIKTPDIGDLISGFDTPILVSCRRPEDGGQFKGTEAERIQLLKQAIIAEPAYIELDLETAKQIPRFGKTKRVISYTSLKKPLSQVDDIFDEMAEAKADVIKFTWPTPTLQTAWPLLAAISQKRDIPVVGLGLGAAGITFSLLGVKYGSPWIYAALEKGMEAFEGQPTVAELNEVFHYPKISAKTRFIGVAGLGVAERRTIEVFNKASQQLGLDYVCLPLVINDFKQVHKMLGILKIRSLVVSPRMGEFILPLAEHLEESSEKTGYGDLQLNQPDGWHAYDTVRRSAIKSLEATLEKKSPGSNSAFQRKNILVLGQSGLTKAVVHSLTQQGAVVSVTSQNDKAAQGIARAFDVRYVPFANLYDTLADVVVQTDPELKLGHSKEELNPSYLRETMTVMDISQLPESTELMREADNRGCESVCVDDVYRRQLSQIFKAITSAEIPDEVFETRSEYTR
;
A
#
# COMPACT_ATOMS: atom_id res chain seq x y z
N MET A 1 -8.99 14.13 13.50
CA MET A 1 -9.09 13.34 14.74
C MET A 1 -8.92 11.85 14.43
N ILE A 2 -8.45 11.06 15.39
CA ILE A 2 -8.48 9.59 15.37
C ILE A 2 -9.63 9.11 16.27
N CYS A 3 -10.41 8.17 15.74
CA CYS A 3 -11.41 7.43 16.48
C CYS A 3 -10.96 5.98 16.69
N ILE A 4 -10.91 5.51 17.94
CA ILE A 4 -10.69 4.09 18.26
C ILE A 4 -12.00 3.47 18.70
N SER A 5 -12.36 2.35 18.07
CA SER A 5 -13.56 1.58 18.41
C SER A 5 -13.25 0.58 19.53
N VAL A 6 -14.05 0.61 20.59
CA VAL A 6 -13.99 -0.29 21.74
C VAL A 6 -15.24 -1.16 21.71
N THR A 7 -15.07 -2.49 21.63
CA THR A 7 -16.16 -3.46 21.44
C THR A 7 -16.24 -4.47 22.60
N PRO A 8 -16.55 -4.02 23.83
CA PRO A 8 -16.42 -4.83 25.03
C PRO A 8 -17.54 -5.87 25.14
N GLU A 9 -17.19 -7.07 25.58
CA GLU A 9 -18.19 -8.09 25.96
C GLU A 9 -18.61 -7.98 27.43
N SER A 10 -17.74 -7.38 28.26
CA SER A 10 -17.91 -7.23 29.70
C SER A 10 -17.83 -5.76 30.13
N ARG A 11 -18.79 -5.32 30.93
CA ARG A 11 -18.82 -3.97 31.51
C ARG A 11 -17.57 -3.62 32.34
N ASN A 12 -16.95 -4.62 32.98
CA ASN A 12 -15.79 -4.40 33.84
C ASN A 12 -14.54 -4.07 33.01
N PHE A 13 -14.39 -4.70 31.84
CA PHE A 13 -13.27 -4.44 30.94
C PHE A 13 -13.52 -3.22 30.05
N ALA A 14 -14.79 -2.88 29.78
CA ALA A 14 -15.15 -1.72 28.97
C ALA A 14 -14.46 -0.42 29.42
N LYS A 15 -14.41 -0.11 30.72
CA LYS A 15 -13.72 1.10 31.22
C LYS A 15 -12.21 1.06 31.01
N VAL A 16 -11.60 -0.12 31.11
CA VAL A 16 -10.16 -0.29 30.86
C VAL A 16 -9.87 -0.11 29.37
N ASP A 17 -10.70 -0.69 28.51
CA ASP A 17 -10.58 -0.55 27.06
C ASP A 17 -10.76 0.91 26.61
N ILE A 18 -11.75 1.61 27.18
CA ILE A 18 -11.96 3.05 26.94
C ILE A 18 -10.76 3.85 27.43
N LEU A 19 -10.21 3.56 28.61
CA LEU A 19 -9.03 4.25 29.14
C LEU A 19 -7.82 4.12 28.19
N ASN A 20 -7.56 2.89 27.72
CA ASN A 20 -6.46 2.62 26.80
C ASN A 20 -6.66 3.30 25.45
N ALA A 21 -7.89 3.28 24.92
CA ALA A 21 -8.24 3.95 23.68
C ALA A 21 -8.15 5.48 23.82
N ALA A 22 -8.66 6.05 24.91
CA ALA A 22 -8.68 7.49 25.18
C ALA A 22 -7.26 8.07 25.26
N ALA A 23 -6.29 7.30 25.76
CA ALA A 23 -4.89 7.72 25.83
C ALA A 23 -4.21 7.88 24.45
N GLN A 24 -4.80 7.31 23.39
CA GLN A 24 -4.21 7.25 22.05
C GLN A 24 -5.13 7.78 20.94
N SER A 25 -6.26 8.40 21.29
CA SER A 25 -7.26 8.87 20.33
C SER A 25 -7.83 10.23 20.73
N ASP A 26 -8.45 10.89 19.75
CA ASP A 26 -9.18 12.14 19.97
C ASP A 26 -10.68 11.87 20.21
N LEU A 27 -11.15 10.64 19.93
CA LEU A 27 -12.51 10.18 20.04
C LEU A 27 -12.51 8.68 20.33
N VAL A 28 -13.33 8.22 21.28
CA VAL A 28 -13.55 6.79 21.52
C VAL A 28 -14.95 6.40 21.08
N GLU A 29 -15.08 5.37 20.24
CA GLU A 29 -16.37 4.77 19.89
C GLU A 29 -16.66 3.57 20.80
N LEU A 30 -17.55 3.74 21.78
CA LEU A 30 -18.05 2.66 22.62
C LEU A 30 -19.18 1.91 21.92
N CYS A 31 -18.86 0.69 21.45
CA CYS A 31 -19.78 -0.18 20.72
C CYS A 31 -20.50 -1.11 21.69
N LEU A 32 -21.79 -0.87 21.94
CA LEU A 32 -22.60 -1.62 22.90
C LEU A 32 -23.07 -2.99 22.38
N ASP A 33 -22.91 -3.26 21.09
CA ASP A 33 -23.53 -4.40 20.41
C ASP A 33 -22.96 -5.78 20.83
N ARG A 34 -21.83 -5.84 21.56
CA ARG A 34 -21.25 -7.09 22.08
C ARG A 34 -21.49 -7.33 23.57
N LEU A 35 -22.06 -6.37 24.29
CA LEU A 35 -22.23 -6.50 25.74
C LEU A 35 -23.21 -7.62 26.10
N ILE A 36 -22.75 -8.55 26.95
CA ILE A 36 -23.56 -9.70 27.36
C ILE A 36 -24.70 -9.30 28.30
N LYS A 37 -24.50 -8.25 29.10
CA LYS A 37 -25.48 -7.71 30.05
C LYS A 37 -25.70 -6.22 29.78
N THR A 38 -26.93 -5.75 29.98
CA THR A 38 -27.28 -4.33 29.88
C THR A 38 -26.37 -3.51 30.81
N PRO A 39 -25.60 -2.55 30.28
CA PRO A 39 -24.71 -1.71 31.07
C PRO A 39 -25.44 -0.53 31.72
N ASP A 40 -24.82 0.06 32.75
CA ASP A 40 -25.08 1.45 33.11
C ASP A 40 -24.21 2.33 32.21
N ILE A 41 -24.83 2.93 31.18
CA ILE A 41 -24.11 3.70 30.16
C ILE A 41 -23.49 4.95 30.76
N GLY A 42 -24.18 5.61 31.70
CA GLY A 42 -23.68 6.80 32.37
C GLY A 42 -22.41 6.51 33.17
N ASP A 43 -22.39 5.39 33.90
CA ASP A 43 -21.18 4.93 34.57
C ASP A 43 -20.05 4.65 33.56
N LEU A 44 -20.34 3.90 32.48
CA LEU A 44 -19.34 3.49 31.48
C LEU A 44 -18.63 4.66 30.79
N ILE A 45 -19.33 5.75 30.50
CA ILE A 45 -18.77 6.90 29.78
C ILE A 45 -18.23 7.99 30.71
N SER A 46 -18.43 7.85 32.03
CA SER A 46 -17.93 8.81 33.03
C SER A 46 -16.44 8.64 33.32
N GLY A 47 -15.77 9.73 33.65
CA GLY A 47 -14.36 9.71 34.08
C GLY A 47 -13.33 9.82 32.95
N PHE A 48 -13.74 10.22 31.74
CA PHE A 48 -12.87 10.44 30.59
C PHE A 48 -13.01 11.86 30.06
N ASP A 49 -11.88 12.52 29.78
CA ASP A 49 -11.85 13.84 29.13
C ASP A 49 -12.03 13.73 27.59
N THR A 50 -11.62 12.59 27.02
CA THR A 50 -11.78 12.30 25.59
C THR A 50 -13.27 12.12 25.26
N PRO A 51 -13.80 12.78 24.21
CA PRO A 51 -15.19 12.63 23.84
C PRO A 51 -15.51 11.17 23.48
N ILE A 52 -16.73 10.75 23.85
CA ILE A 52 -17.22 9.39 23.57
C ILE A 52 -18.35 9.45 22.54
N LEU A 53 -18.20 8.65 21.48
CA LEU A 53 -19.24 8.26 20.55
C LEU A 53 -19.83 6.93 21.02
N VAL A 54 -21.14 6.85 21.22
CA VAL A 54 -21.80 5.58 21.54
C VAL A 54 -22.45 5.01 20.28
N SER A 55 -22.30 3.72 20.03
CA SER A 55 -22.98 3.01 18.94
C SER A 55 -23.59 1.69 19.43
N CYS A 56 -24.65 1.23 18.77
CA CYS A 56 -25.20 -0.11 18.97
C CYS A 56 -25.79 -0.61 17.64
N ARG A 57 -25.00 -1.40 16.93
CA ARG A 57 -25.24 -1.81 15.54
C ARG A 57 -26.03 -3.11 15.45
N ARG A 58 -26.91 -3.19 14.45
CA ARG A 58 -27.62 -4.43 14.10
C ARG A 58 -26.66 -5.42 13.42
N PRO A 59 -26.92 -6.74 13.44
CA PRO A 59 -26.13 -7.72 12.70
C PRO A 59 -26.00 -7.44 11.21
N GLU A 60 -27.04 -6.95 10.55
CA GLU A 60 -27.02 -6.57 9.14
C GLU A 60 -26.11 -5.37 8.81
N ASP A 61 -25.85 -4.52 9.81
CA ASP A 61 -24.94 -3.37 9.75
C ASP A 61 -23.53 -3.70 10.29
N GLY A 62 -23.26 -4.98 10.55
CA GLY A 62 -21.95 -5.47 11.00
C GLY A 62 -21.74 -5.44 12.51
N GLY A 63 -22.79 -5.17 13.29
CA GLY A 63 -22.78 -5.32 14.74
C GLY A 63 -23.04 -6.77 15.19
N GLN A 64 -23.12 -6.98 16.49
CA GLN A 64 -23.47 -8.29 17.09
C GLN A 64 -24.59 -8.23 18.12
N PHE A 65 -25.44 -7.19 18.08
CA PHE A 65 -26.51 -7.04 19.05
C PHE A 65 -27.49 -8.21 18.98
N LYS A 66 -27.70 -8.88 20.12
CA LYS A 66 -28.50 -10.12 20.20
C LYS A 66 -29.95 -9.91 20.68
N GLY A 67 -30.29 -8.69 21.12
CA GLY A 67 -31.63 -8.35 21.58
C GLY A 67 -32.57 -8.02 20.42
N THR A 68 -33.83 -7.71 20.77
CA THR A 68 -34.83 -7.20 19.85
C THR A 68 -34.57 -5.74 19.45
N GLU A 69 -35.10 -5.32 18.32
CA GLU A 69 -34.96 -3.92 17.86
C GLU A 69 -35.54 -2.91 18.88
N ALA A 70 -36.63 -3.28 19.57
CA ALA A 70 -37.21 -2.44 20.62
C ALA A 70 -36.24 -2.26 21.80
N GLU A 71 -35.55 -3.32 22.22
CA GLU A 71 -34.51 -3.25 23.26
C GLU A 71 -33.31 -2.41 22.80
N ARG A 72 -32.90 -2.54 21.54
CA ARG A 72 -31.81 -1.73 20.96
C ARG A 72 -32.15 -0.24 20.96
N ILE A 73 -33.35 0.12 20.48
CA ILE A 73 -33.82 1.51 20.48
C ILE A 73 -33.91 2.07 21.90
N GLN A 74 -34.38 1.26 22.85
CA GLN A 74 -34.43 1.66 24.25
C GLN A 74 -33.02 1.91 24.82
N LEU A 75 -32.05 1.04 24.49
CA LEU A 75 -30.65 1.22 24.89
C LEU A 75 -30.04 2.49 24.28
N LEU A 76 -30.32 2.78 23.01
CA LEU A 76 -29.87 4.03 22.35
C LEU A 76 -30.50 5.27 22.98
N LYS A 77 -31.78 5.22 23.39
CA LYS A 77 -32.42 6.31 24.14
C LYS A 77 -31.76 6.52 25.50
N GLN A 78 -31.45 5.44 26.22
CA GLN A 78 -30.68 5.50 27.47
C GLN A 78 -29.29 6.10 27.25
N ALA A 79 -28.62 5.74 26.16
CA ALA A 79 -27.33 6.33 25.80
C ALA A 79 -27.43 7.84 25.61
N ILE A 80 -28.45 8.34 24.90
CA ILE A 80 -28.65 9.78 24.71
C ILE A 80 -28.90 10.50 26.06
N ILE A 81 -29.63 9.87 26.99
CA ILE A 81 -29.85 10.41 28.35
C ILE A 81 -28.53 10.54 29.14
N ALA A 82 -27.58 9.63 28.89
CA ALA A 82 -26.25 9.69 29.50
C ALA A 82 -25.37 10.84 28.94
N GLU A 83 -25.83 11.56 27.92
CA GLU A 83 -25.18 12.71 27.29
C GLU A 83 -23.74 12.46 26.77
N PRO A 84 -23.46 11.38 26.00
CA PRO A 84 -22.18 11.25 25.30
C PRO A 84 -22.01 12.39 24.30
N ALA A 85 -20.78 12.62 23.85
CA ALA A 85 -20.50 13.63 22.84
C ALA A 85 -21.25 13.35 21.54
N TYR A 86 -21.30 12.07 21.15
CA TYR A 86 -22.00 11.61 19.95
C TYR A 86 -22.79 10.32 20.19
N ILE A 87 -23.86 10.12 19.42
CA ILE A 87 -24.59 8.86 19.28
C ILE A 87 -24.63 8.48 17.79
N GLU A 88 -24.25 7.25 17.45
CA GLU A 88 -24.45 6.69 16.13
C GLU A 88 -25.84 6.06 16.01
N LEU A 89 -26.59 6.46 14.99
CA LEU A 89 -27.90 5.92 14.64
C LEU A 89 -27.93 5.59 13.16
N ASP A 90 -28.39 4.39 12.79
CA ASP A 90 -28.78 4.13 11.41
C ASP A 90 -29.95 5.03 10.98
N LEU A 91 -30.11 5.28 9.68
CA LEU A 91 -31.11 6.20 9.14
C LEU A 91 -32.54 5.87 9.60
N GLU A 92 -32.91 4.59 9.62
CA GLU A 92 -34.25 4.16 10.06
C GLU A 92 -34.50 4.49 11.54
N THR A 93 -33.49 4.26 12.38
CA THR A 93 -33.55 4.51 13.81
C THR A 93 -33.53 6.01 14.12
N ALA A 94 -32.77 6.79 13.36
CA ALA A 94 -32.75 8.25 13.48
C ALA A 94 -34.13 8.88 13.23
N LYS A 95 -34.92 8.31 12.30
CA LYS A 95 -36.31 8.71 12.01
C LYS A 95 -37.27 8.34 13.17
N GLN A 96 -36.98 7.28 13.92
CA GLN A 96 -37.82 6.80 15.04
C GLN A 96 -37.53 7.50 16.38
N ILE A 97 -36.30 7.92 16.61
CA ILE A 97 -35.89 8.57 17.87
C ILE A 97 -35.99 10.10 17.69
N PRO A 98 -36.88 10.81 18.41
CA PRO A 98 -36.92 12.28 18.36
C PRO A 98 -35.65 12.89 18.94
N ARG A 99 -35.29 14.12 18.54
CA ARG A 99 -34.13 14.82 19.14
C ARG A 99 -34.47 15.25 20.56
N PHE A 100 -33.56 14.96 21.49
CA PHE A 100 -33.56 15.43 22.87
C PHE A 100 -32.13 15.39 23.41
N GLY A 101 -31.88 16.08 24.53
CA GLY A 101 -30.54 16.20 25.11
C GLY A 101 -29.58 17.03 24.24
N LYS A 102 -28.29 17.00 24.61
CA LYS A 102 -27.22 17.77 23.95
C LYS A 102 -26.36 16.93 23.00
N THR A 103 -26.52 15.61 23.01
CA THR A 103 -25.73 14.67 22.21
C THR A 103 -25.89 14.92 20.71
N LYS A 104 -24.76 14.95 19.99
CA LYS A 104 -24.75 15.08 18.54
C LYS A 104 -25.05 13.75 17.86
N ARG A 105 -25.75 13.76 16.73
CA ARG A 105 -26.10 12.57 15.96
C ARG A 105 -25.09 12.32 14.85
N VAL A 106 -24.46 11.16 14.88
CA VAL A 106 -23.82 10.55 13.72
C VAL A 106 -24.88 9.68 13.06
N ILE A 107 -25.43 10.11 11.92
CA ILE A 107 -26.36 9.26 11.17
C ILE A 107 -25.55 8.44 10.19
N SER A 108 -25.62 7.12 10.34
CA SER A 108 -24.83 6.19 9.55
C SER A 108 -25.65 5.42 8.53
N TYR A 109 -24.98 5.12 7.43
CA TYR A 109 -25.43 4.20 6.43
C TYR A 109 -24.33 3.17 6.18
N THR A 110 -24.66 1.89 6.34
CA THR A 110 -23.73 0.78 6.17
C THR A 110 -24.19 -0.13 5.05
N SER A 111 -23.26 -0.47 4.15
CA SER A 111 -23.46 -1.55 3.17
C SER A 111 -22.28 -2.50 3.26
N LEU A 112 -22.49 -3.74 3.72
CA LEU A 112 -21.40 -4.71 3.87
C LEU A 112 -21.05 -5.47 2.59
N LYS A 113 -21.85 -5.35 1.52
CA LYS A 113 -21.74 -6.21 0.34
C LYS A 113 -21.41 -5.47 -0.94
N LYS A 114 -21.90 -4.24 -1.12
CA LYS A 114 -21.80 -3.52 -2.39
C LYS A 114 -21.54 -2.03 -2.19
N PRO A 115 -20.71 -1.41 -3.04
CA PRO A 115 -20.66 0.05 -3.12
C PRO A 115 -22.03 0.63 -3.47
N LEU A 116 -22.31 1.84 -2.99
CA LEU A 116 -23.59 2.50 -3.23
C LEU A 116 -23.61 3.26 -4.56
N SER A 117 -24.69 3.09 -5.31
CA SER A 117 -25.15 4.06 -6.30
C SER A 117 -26.15 4.97 -5.57
N GLN A 118 -26.08 6.30 -5.77
CA GLN A 118 -26.95 7.32 -5.12
C GLN A 118 -26.50 7.79 -3.73
N VAL A 119 -25.20 8.08 -3.58
CA VAL A 119 -24.65 8.66 -2.35
C VAL A 119 -25.33 9.99 -1.98
N ASP A 120 -25.67 10.82 -2.98
CA ASP A 120 -26.28 12.13 -2.75
C ASP A 120 -27.71 12.03 -2.20
N ASP A 121 -28.56 11.16 -2.77
CA ASP A 121 -29.92 10.93 -2.27
C ASP A 121 -29.89 10.45 -0.81
N ILE A 122 -28.99 9.52 -0.50
CA ILE A 122 -28.84 8.98 0.87
C ILE A 122 -28.30 10.06 1.82
N PHE A 123 -27.38 10.91 1.36
CA PHE A 123 -26.89 12.06 2.14
C PHE A 123 -28.04 13.01 2.49
N ASP A 124 -28.89 13.35 1.52
CA ASP A 124 -30.02 14.27 1.72
C ASP A 124 -31.02 13.68 2.73
N GLU A 125 -31.34 12.38 2.65
CA GLU A 125 -32.19 11.72 3.63
C GLU A 125 -31.61 11.77 5.06
N MET A 126 -30.30 11.58 5.21
CA MET A 126 -29.63 11.69 6.51
C MET A 126 -29.58 13.13 7.01
N ALA A 127 -29.44 14.11 6.11
CA ALA A 127 -29.52 15.52 6.45
C ALA A 127 -30.92 15.89 6.96
N GLU A 128 -31.98 15.42 6.30
CA GLU A 128 -33.38 15.59 6.72
C GLU A 128 -33.65 14.93 8.07
N ALA A 129 -33.01 13.79 8.35
CA ALA A 129 -33.03 13.13 9.65
C ALA A 129 -32.24 13.88 10.75
N LYS A 130 -31.74 15.09 10.45
CA LYS A 130 -31.05 16.02 11.34
C LYS A 130 -29.72 15.46 11.86
N ALA A 131 -28.90 14.92 10.97
CA ALA A 131 -27.53 14.54 11.25
C ALA A 131 -26.68 15.76 11.65
N ASP A 132 -25.83 15.59 12.66
CA ASP A 132 -24.73 16.53 12.94
C ASP A 132 -23.45 16.09 12.20
N VAL A 133 -23.30 14.79 11.96
CA VAL A 133 -22.27 14.15 11.13
C VAL A 133 -22.90 13.00 10.36
N ILE A 134 -22.49 12.80 9.12
CA ILE A 134 -22.92 11.67 8.29
C ILE A 134 -21.79 10.63 8.20
N LYS A 135 -22.09 9.34 8.41
CA LYS A 135 -21.12 8.24 8.32
C LYS A 135 -21.51 7.25 7.23
N PHE A 136 -20.61 7.02 6.28
CA PHE A 136 -20.77 5.97 5.26
C PHE A 136 -19.78 4.84 5.49
N THR A 137 -20.25 3.59 5.52
CA THR A 137 -19.41 2.40 5.68
C THR A 137 -19.66 1.38 4.57
N TRP A 138 -18.65 0.98 3.79
CA TRP A 138 -18.81 -0.10 2.80
C TRP A 138 -17.50 -0.75 2.30
N PRO A 139 -17.56 -1.90 1.59
CA PRO A 139 -16.40 -2.57 1.00
C PRO A 139 -15.57 -1.73 0.02
N THR A 140 -14.28 -1.63 0.31
CA THR A 140 -13.25 -1.00 -0.52
C THR A 140 -12.07 -1.96 -0.72
N PRO A 141 -12.24 -3.10 -1.40
CA PRO A 141 -11.12 -3.98 -1.74
C PRO A 141 -10.12 -3.32 -2.70
N THR A 142 -10.54 -2.29 -3.45
CA THR A 142 -9.72 -1.62 -4.46
C THR A 142 -9.99 -0.11 -4.49
N LEU A 143 -9.12 0.66 -5.14
CA LEU A 143 -9.28 2.10 -5.35
C LEU A 143 -10.57 2.41 -6.14
N GLN A 144 -10.92 1.57 -7.11
CA GLN A 144 -12.11 1.70 -7.96
C GLN A 144 -13.39 1.59 -7.13
N THR A 145 -13.42 0.66 -6.16
CA THR A 145 -14.56 0.47 -5.26
C THR A 145 -14.61 1.52 -4.14
N ALA A 146 -13.46 2.09 -3.75
CA ALA A 146 -13.37 3.23 -2.85
C ALA A 146 -13.81 4.56 -3.50
N TRP A 147 -13.79 4.66 -4.83
CA TRP A 147 -14.01 5.91 -5.55
C TRP A 147 -15.33 6.63 -5.22
N PRO A 148 -16.50 5.97 -5.16
CA PRO A 148 -17.74 6.66 -4.81
C PRO A 148 -17.72 7.21 -3.36
N LEU A 149 -16.99 6.55 -2.46
CA LEU A 149 -16.89 6.97 -1.05
C LEU A 149 -16.01 8.21 -0.97
N LEU A 150 -14.91 8.20 -1.73
CA LEU A 150 -14.03 9.34 -1.88
C LEU A 150 -14.76 10.54 -2.49
N ALA A 151 -15.63 10.32 -3.48
CA ALA A 151 -16.49 11.38 -4.01
C ALA A 151 -17.41 11.94 -2.92
N ALA A 152 -17.97 11.10 -2.04
CA ALA A 152 -18.81 11.52 -0.92
C ALA A 152 -18.07 12.47 0.04
N ILE A 153 -16.84 12.12 0.44
CA ILE A 153 -16.05 12.88 1.42
C ILE A 153 -15.29 14.07 0.84
N SER A 154 -14.98 14.07 -0.46
CA SER A 154 -14.19 15.14 -1.09
C SER A 154 -15.01 16.35 -1.51
N GLN A 155 -16.33 16.22 -1.54
CA GLN A 155 -17.24 17.32 -1.82
C GLN A 155 -17.39 18.21 -0.59
N LYS A 156 -17.43 19.53 -0.83
CA LYS A 156 -17.75 20.49 0.23
C LYS A 156 -19.26 20.39 0.51
N ARG A 157 -19.62 19.96 1.72
CA ARG A 157 -20.99 19.82 2.18
C ARG A 157 -21.20 20.59 3.49
N ASP A 158 -22.45 20.94 3.79
CA ASP A 158 -22.81 21.67 5.01
C ASP A 158 -22.71 20.78 6.25
N ILE A 159 -22.98 19.48 6.09
CA ILE A 159 -22.83 18.47 7.14
C ILE A 159 -21.53 17.71 6.88
N PRO A 160 -20.63 17.61 7.87
CA PRO A 160 -19.40 16.87 7.72
C PRO A 160 -19.65 15.38 7.49
N VAL A 161 -18.81 14.76 6.66
CA VAL A 161 -18.90 13.35 6.29
C VAL A 161 -17.68 12.60 6.80
N VAL A 162 -17.93 11.45 7.43
CA VAL A 162 -16.94 10.45 7.79
C VAL A 162 -17.17 9.24 6.90
N GLY A 163 -16.13 8.73 6.26
CA GLY A 163 -16.21 7.44 5.59
C GLY A 163 -15.42 6.36 6.32
N LEU A 164 -15.84 5.11 6.15
CA LEU A 164 -15.12 3.94 6.61
C LEU A 164 -15.08 2.90 5.48
N GLY A 165 -13.91 2.74 4.87
CA GLY A 165 -13.68 1.74 3.83
C GLY A 165 -13.31 0.39 4.44
N LEU A 166 -14.08 -0.65 4.14
CA LEU A 166 -13.83 -2.02 4.61
C LEU A 166 -12.95 -2.77 3.61
N GLY A 167 -11.72 -3.11 4.01
CA GLY A 167 -10.78 -3.90 3.21
C GLY A 167 -9.55 -3.11 2.76
N ALA A 168 -8.79 -3.68 1.82
CA ALA A 168 -7.41 -3.28 1.54
C ALA A 168 -7.22 -1.80 1.15
N ALA A 169 -8.16 -1.18 0.42
CA ALA A 169 -8.09 0.25 0.08
C ALA A 169 -8.63 1.18 1.19
N GLY A 170 -9.02 0.64 2.35
CA GLY A 170 -9.52 1.42 3.49
C GLY A 170 -8.49 2.40 4.06
N ILE A 171 -7.21 2.04 4.07
CA ILE A 171 -6.11 2.95 4.43
C ILE A 171 -5.99 4.11 3.43
N THR A 172 -6.03 3.81 2.13
CA THR A 172 -6.04 4.82 1.06
C THR A 172 -7.16 5.82 1.29
N PHE A 173 -8.36 5.30 1.55
CA PHE A 173 -9.54 6.10 1.81
C PHE A 173 -9.38 6.96 3.08
N SER A 174 -8.84 6.40 4.16
CA SER A 174 -8.63 7.12 5.42
C SER A 174 -7.67 8.30 5.25
N LEU A 175 -6.52 8.11 4.60
CA LEU A 175 -5.53 9.17 4.37
C LEU A 175 -6.10 10.29 3.49
N LEU A 176 -6.86 9.94 2.45
CA LEU A 176 -7.59 10.91 1.64
C LEU A 176 -8.68 11.63 2.45
N GLY A 177 -9.37 10.92 3.35
CA GLY A 177 -10.31 11.46 4.31
C GLY A 177 -9.73 12.61 5.12
N VAL A 178 -8.52 12.43 5.68
CA VAL A 178 -7.83 13.49 6.41
C VAL A 178 -7.58 14.70 5.51
N LYS A 179 -7.08 14.49 4.29
CA LYS A 179 -6.82 15.58 3.33
C LYS A 179 -8.08 16.36 2.95
N TYR A 180 -9.20 15.66 2.77
CA TYR A 180 -10.45 16.25 2.28
C TYR A 180 -11.39 16.72 3.41
N GLY A 181 -10.96 16.65 4.67
CA GLY A 181 -11.68 17.26 5.78
C GLY A 181 -12.67 16.35 6.49
N SER A 182 -12.49 15.02 6.40
CA SER A 182 -13.18 14.08 7.29
C SER A 182 -12.88 14.48 8.75
N PRO A 183 -13.90 14.67 9.61
CA PRO A 183 -13.69 15.07 11.01
C PRO A 183 -12.78 14.10 11.77
N TRP A 184 -12.95 12.81 11.51
CA TRP A 184 -12.08 11.75 12.03
C TRP A 184 -11.89 10.62 11.02
N ILE A 185 -10.92 9.76 11.32
CA ILE A 185 -10.73 8.46 10.70
C ILE A 185 -10.66 7.39 11.80
N TYR A 186 -10.89 6.12 11.43
CA TYR A 186 -10.87 5.02 12.38
C TYR A 186 -9.53 4.31 12.38
N ALA A 187 -9.07 3.93 13.56
CA ALA A 187 -7.87 3.13 13.75
C ALA A 187 -8.08 2.08 14.84
N ALA A 188 -7.38 0.96 14.71
CA ALA A 188 -7.29 -0.02 15.78
C ALA A 188 -6.30 0.50 16.85
N LEU A 189 -6.55 0.15 18.12
CA LEU A 189 -5.63 0.49 19.21
C LEU A 189 -4.24 -0.13 18.96
N GLU A 190 -4.24 -1.42 18.63
CA GLU A 190 -3.05 -2.22 18.35
C GLU A 190 -3.41 -3.36 17.39
N LYS A 191 -2.38 -4.08 16.93
CA LYS A 191 -2.52 -5.20 16.00
C LYS A 191 -3.27 -6.35 16.69
N GLY A 192 -4.27 -6.91 16.03
CA GLY A 192 -5.19 -7.91 16.60
C GLY A 192 -6.43 -7.32 17.29
N MET A 193 -6.52 -6.00 17.43
CA MET A 193 -7.68 -5.28 17.96
C MET A 193 -8.46 -4.53 16.87
N GLU A 194 -8.32 -4.95 15.61
CA GLU A 194 -9.01 -4.36 14.48
C GLU A 194 -10.52 -4.67 14.52
N ALA A 195 -11.34 -3.68 14.18
CA ALA A 195 -12.77 -3.85 13.96
C ALA A 195 -13.07 -4.62 12.66
N PHE A 196 -12.15 -4.58 11.69
CA PHE A 196 -12.21 -5.33 10.43
C PHE A 196 -10.80 -5.56 9.86
N GLU A 197 -10.65 -6.56 9.00
CA GLU A 197 -9.38 -6.91 8.38
C GLU A 197 -8.79 -5.74 7.56
N GLY A 198 -7.52 -5.42 7.82
CA GLY A 198 -6.81 -4.34 7.13
C GLY A 198 -7.07 -2.94 7.69
N GLN A 199 -7.79 -2.80 8.81
CA GLN A 199 -7.85 -1.54 9.53
C GLN A 199 -6.46 -1.17 10.05
N PRO A 200 -5.96 0.05 9.81
CA PRO A 200 -4.66 0.45 10.31
C PRO A 200 -4.68 0.69 11.82
N THR A 201 -3.55 0.47 12.49
CA THR A 201 -3.40 0.83 13.91
C THR A 201 -3.07 2.31 14.07
N VAL A 202 -3.27 2.87 15.27
CA VAL A 202 -2.81 4.24 15.59
C VAL A 202 -1.31 4.38 15.38
N ALA A 203 -0.54 3.38 15.80
CA ALA A 203 0.90 3.35 15.62
C ALA A 203 1.28 3.33 14.12
N GLU A 204 0.63 2.51 13.27
CA GLU A 204 0.90 2.50 11.83
C GLU A 204 0.63 3.88 11.20
N LEU A 205 -0.50 4.51 11.53
CA LEU A 205 -0.85 5.85 11.02
C LEU A 205 0.16 6.91 11.45
N ASN A 206 0.70 6.83 12.67
CA ASN A 206 1.68 7.79 13.18
C ASN A 206 3.09 7.53 12.65
N GLU A 207 3.57 6.29 12.71
CA GLU A 207 4.94 5.91 12.41
C GLU A 207 5.21 5.80 10.91
N VAL A 208 4.27 5.26 10.15
CA VAL A 208 4.45 5.02 8.70
C VAL A 208 3.90 6.18 7.89
N PHE A 209 2.70 6.66 8.22
CA PHE A 209 2.02 7.68 7.40
C PHE A 209 2.15 9.11 7.91
N HIS A 210 2.65 9.28 9.15
CA HIS A 210 2.73 10.57 9.81
C HIS A 210 1.42 11.37 9.68
N TYR A 211 0.30 10.66 9.84
CA TYR A 211 -1.03 11.18 9.54
C TYR A 211 -1.36 12.55 10.17
N PRO A 212 -0.89 12.93 11.39
CA PRO A 212 -1.22 14.22 11.97
C PRO A 212 -0.70 15.41 11.16
N LYS A 213 0.28 15.19 10.29
CA LYS A 213 0.84 16.23 9.40
C LYS A 213 0.10 16.35 8.07
N ILE A 214 -0.81 15.42 7.74
CA ILE A 214 -1.56 15.46 6.48
C ILE A 214 -2.52 16.65 6.51
N SER A 215 -2.48 17.45 5.44
CA SER A 215 -3.29 18.64 5.27
C SER A 215 -3.88 18.73 3.86
N ALA A 216 -4.74 19.73 3.64
CA ALA A 216 -5.25 20.07 2.30
C ALA A 216 -4.13 20.37 1.28
N LYS A 217 -2.91 20.72 1.72
CA LYS A 217 -1.75 21.00 0.85
C LYS A 217 -0.87 19.79 0.55
N THR A 218 -0.97 18.72 1.36
CA THR A 218 -0.13 17.53 1.23
C THR A 218 -0.21 16.90 -0.14
N ARG A 219 0.95 16.62 -0.74
CA ARG A 219 1.05 15.96 -2.04
C ARG A 219 1.18 14.47 -1.82
N PHE A 220 0.38 13.68 -2.53
CA PHE A 220 0.46 12.23 -2.43
C PHE A 220 1.38 11.62 -3.49
N ILE A 221 2.17 10.64 -3.09
CA ILE A 221 2.92 9.74 -3.98
C ILE A 221 2.15 8.43 -4.09
N GLY A 222 1.59 8.11 -5.25
CA GLY A 222 0.89 6.84 -5.43
C GLY A 222 1.86 5.66 -5.45
N VAL A 223 1.66 4.67 -4.58
CA VAL A 223 2.41 3.41 -4.58
C VAL A 223 1.42 2.26 -4.80
N ALA A 224 1.54 1.53 -5.90
CA ALA A 224 0.59 0.49 -6.25
C ALA A 224 0.89 -0.82 -5.51
N GLY A 225 -0.06 -1.27 -4.69
CA GLY A 225 0.04 -2.48 -3.89
C GLY A 225 0.21 -2.23 -2.38
N LEU A 226 0.20 -3.32 -1.63
CA LEU A 226 0.33 -3.37 -0.16
C LEU A 226 1.26 -4.51 0.29
N GLY A 227 2.06 -5.04 -0.63
CA GLY A 227 3.05 -6.07 -0.34
C GLY A 227 4.24 -5.51 0.43
N VAL A 228 5.19 -6.39 0.73
CA VAL A 228 6.37 -6.07 1.55
C VAL A 228 7.21 -4.95 0.91
N ALA A 229 7.46 -5.05 -0.40
CA ALA A 229 8.22 -4.05 -1.14
C ALA A 229 7.51 -2.69 -1.19
N GLU A 230 6.19 -2.68 -1.41
CA GLU A 230 5.41 -1.45 -1.44
C GLU A 230 5.38 -0.78 -0.06
N ARG A 231 5.14 -1.54 1.02
CA ARG A 231 5.16 -1.03 2.39
C ARG A 231 6.51 -0.45 2.77
N ARG A 232 7.61 -1.11 2.35
CA ARG A 232 8.96 -0.60 2.57
C ARG A 232 9.20 0.71 1.80
N THR A 233 8.76 0.80 0.55
CA THR A 233 8.85 2.04 -0.25
C THR A 233 8.06 3.18 0.41
N ILE A 234 6.84 2.90 0.88
CA ILE A 234 5.99 3.86 1.60
C ILE A 234 6.72 4.39 2.84
N GLU A 235 7.27 3.50 3.66
CA GLU A 235 7.99 3.87 4.88
C GLU A 235 9.21 4.76 4.58
N VAL A 236 10.06 4.35 3.65
CA VAL A 236 11.27 5.09 3.28
C VAL A 236 10.91 6.49 2.79
N PHE A 237 9.95 6.61 1.87
CA PHE A 237 9.57 7.91 1.31
C PHE A 237 8.90 8.81 2.34
N ASN A 238 8.07 8.27 3.23
CA ASN A 238 7.42 9.05 4.28
C ASN A 238 8.42 9.54 5.33
N LYS A 239 9.34 8.68 5.78
CA LYS A 239 10.44 9.07 6.68
C LYS A 239 11.34 10.12 6.04
N ALA A 240 11.73 9.93 4.78
CA ALA A 240 12.55 10.92 4.06
C ALA A 240 11.82 12.27 3.95
N SER A 241 10.54 12.26 3.56
CA SER A 241 9.73 13.48 3.49
C SER A 241 9.63 14.17 4.85
N GLN A 242 9.45 13.40 5.93
CA GLN A 242 9.39 13.93 7.28
C GLN A 242 10.70 14.59 7.73
N GLN A 243 11.84 13.92 7.52
CA GLN A 243 13.16 14.42 7.90
C GLN A 243 13.56 15.67 7.09
N LEU A 244 13.18 15.72 5.80
CA LEU A 244 13.47 16.83 4.91
C LEU A 244 12.46 17.99 5.02
N GLY A 245 11.40 17.85 5.84
CA GLY A 245 10.34 18.85 5.98
C GLY A 245 9.48 19.02 4.72
N LEU A 246 9.40 17.98 3.88
CA LEU A 246 8.62 17.99 2.66
C LEU A 246 7.17 17.56 2.92
N ASP A 247 6.20 18.29 2.36
CA ASP A 247 4.77 17.96 2.46
C ASP A 247 4.35 16.91 1.41
N TYR A 248 5.00 15.74 1.49
CA TYR A 248 4.68 14.55 0.71
C TYR A 248 4.33 13.39 1.64
N VAL A 249 3.32 12.60 1.25
CA VAL A 249 2.97 11.33 1.89
C VAL A 249 2.69 10.29 0.80
N CYS A 250 3.16 9.07 0.99
CA CYS A 250 2.84 7.95 0.14
C CYS A 250 1.42 7.47 0.40
N LEU A 251 0.67 7.28 -0.69
CA LEU A 251 -0.67 6.76 -0.69
C LEU A 251 -0.64 5.34 -1.28
N PRO A 252 -0.89 4.29 -0.50
CA PRO A 252 -1.00 2.93 -1.04
C PRO A 252 -2.22 2.85 -1.97
N LEU A 253 -2.10 2.16 -3.09
CA LEU A 253 -3.14 2.04 -4.12
C LEU A 253 -3.37 0.57 -4.46
N VAL A 254 -4.48 0.00 -4.02
CA VAL A 254 -4.89 -1.35 -4.45
C VAL A 254 -5.70 -1.22 -5.74
N ILE A 255 -5.10 -1.58 -6.87
CA ILE A 255 -5.67 -1.34 -8.21
C ILE A 255 -5.97 -2.69 -8.85
N ASN A 256 -7.21 -2.89 -9.32
CA ASN A 256 -7.58 -4.06 -10.13
C ASN A 256 -7.71 -3.76 -11.63
N ASP A 257 -8.09 -2.53 -11.99
CA ASP A 257 -8.20 -2.07 -13.38
C ASP A 257 -7.34 -0.82 -13.58
N PHE A 258 -6.22 -1.00 -14.27
CA PHE A 258 -5.28 0.07 -14.58
C PHE A 258 -5.81 1.07 -15.62
N LYS A 259 -6.80 0.71 -16.44
CA LYS A 259 -7.27 1.57 -17.55
C LYS A 259 -7.77 2.93 -17.09
N GLN A 260 -8.30 3.02 -15.88
CA GLN A 260 -8.87 4.25 -15.32
C GLN A 260 -7.94 4.95 -14.33
N VAL A 261 -6.76 4.38 -14.03
CA VAL A 261 -5.92 4.85 -12.93
C VAL A 261 -5.45 6.29 -13.15
N HIS A 262 -4.98 6.67 -14.35
CA HIS A 262 -4.52 8.03 -14.64
C HIS A 262 -5.63 9.08 -14.47
N LYS A 263 -6.86 8.74 -14.86
CA LYS A 263 -8.03 9.60 -14.66
C LYS A 263 -8.31 9.81 -13.17
N MET A 264 -8.30 8.73 -12.39
CA MET A 264 -8.52 8.77 -10.95
C MET A 264 -7.41 9.57 -10.23
N LEU A 265 -6.15 9.31 -10.56
CA LEU A 265 -4.99 10.04 -10.03
C LEU A 265 -5.05 11.53 -10.40
N GLY A 266 -5.46 11.87 -11.63
CA GLY A 266 -5.64 13.25 -12.06
C GLY A 266 -6.66 14.01 -11.22
N ILE A 267 -7.81 13.40 -10.92
CA ILE A 267 -8.84 13.98 -10.03
C ILE A 267 -8.30 14.15 -8.60
N LEU A 268 -7.52 13.18 -8.12
CA LEU A 268 -6.84 13.22 -6.82
C LEU A 268 -5.63 14.16 -6.78
N LYS A 269 -5.24 14.75 -7.92
CA LYS A 269 -4.03 15.56 -8.08
C LYS A 269 -2.75 14.80 -7.71
N ILE A 270 -2.74 13.49 -7.90
CA ILE A 270 -1.57 12.62 -7.73
C ILE A 270 -0.84 12.57 -9.06
N ARG A 271 0.45 12.91 -9.04
CA ARG A 271 1.28 13.06 -10.25
C ARG A 271 2.35 11.98 -10.38
N SER A 272 2.32 10.97 -9.53
CA SER A 272 3.30 9.89 -9.55
C SER A 272 2.64 8.57 -9.22
N LEU A 273 3.01 7.53 -9.97
CA LEU A 273 2.64 6.15 -9.74
C LEU A 273 3.92 5.31 -9.71
N VAL A 274 4.24 4.78 -8.53
CA VAL A 274 5.35 3.87 -8.29
C VAL A 274 4.77 2.46 -8.18
N VAL A 275 5.37 1.50 -8.87
CA VAL A 275 4.92 0.11 -8.81
C VAL A 275 6.08 -0.84 -8.56
N SER A 276 5.79 -2.03 -8.03
CA SER A 276 6.84 -3.05 -7.88
C SER A 276 7.32 -3.55 -9.24
N PRO A 277 8.52 -4.18 -9.28
CA PRO A 277 9.10 -4.61 -10.54
C PRO A 277 8.20 -5.53 -11.37
N ARG A 278 7.33 -6.33 -10.74
CA ARG A 278 6.38 -7.22 -11.43
C ARG A 278 5.26 -6.50 -12.18
N MET A 279 4.98 -5.26 -11.79
CA MET A 279 3.86 -4.48 -12.31
C MET A 279 4.24 -3.61 -13.52
N GLY A 280 5.55 -3.44 -13.77
CA GLY A 280 6.05 -2.47 -14.76
C GLY A 280 5.53 -2.69 -16.20
N GLU A 281 5.39 -3.95 -16.65
CA GLU A 281 4.81 -4.24 -17.97
C GLU A 281 3.30 -3.92 -18.05
N PHE A 282 2.57 -4.06 -16.94
CA PHE A 282 1.12 -3.87 -16.93
C PHE A 282 0.73 -2.40 -16.92
N ILE A 283 1.55 -1.55 -16.29
CA ILE A 283 1.29 -0.12 -16.26
C ILE A 283 1.80 0.61 -17.49
N LEU A 284 2.85 0.11 -18.16
CA LEU A 284 3.50 0.83 -19.26
C LEU A 284 2.51 1.33 -20.34
N PRO A 285 1.52 0.54 -20.80
CA PRO A 285 0.58 0.98 -21.84
C PRO A 285 -0.30 2.18 -21.47
N LEU A 286 -0.29 2.59 -20.19
CA LEU A 286 -1.04 3.76 -19.71
C LEU A 286 -0.28 5.07 -19.95
N ALA A 287 1.04 5.01 -20.12
CA ALA A 287 1.86 6.18 -20.35
C ALA A 287 1.70 6.69 -21.79
N GLU A 288 1.76 8.01 -21.93
CA GLU A 288 1.69 8.71 -23.22
C GLU A 288 3.08 8.86 -23.85
N HIS A 289 4.11 8.93 -23.00
CA HIS A 289 5.50 9.07 -23.39
C HIS A 289 6.35 8.01 -22.71
N LEU A 290 7.25 7.39 -23.46
CA LEU A 290 8.13 6.32 -22.99
C LEU A 290 9.59 6.77 -23.13
N GLU A 291 10.46 6.42 -22.19
CA GLU A 291 11.90 6.53 -22.44
C GLU A 291 12.35 5.50 -23.50
N GLU A 292 13.42 5.80 -24.24
CA GLU A 292 13.89 4.97 -25.36
C GLU A 292 14.05 3.48 -24.97
N SER A 293 14.53 3.20 -23.76
CA SER A 293 14.66 1.83 -23.26
C SER A 293 13.29 1.17 -23.10
N SER A 294 12.32 1.86 -22.50
CA SER A 294 10.97 1.36 -22.27
C SER A 294 10.21 1.09 -23.57
N GLU A 295 10.42 1.87 -24.63
CA GLU A 295 9.86 1.60 -25.97
C GLU A 295 10.31 0.25 -26.53
N LYS A 296 11.58 -0.09 -26.35
CA LYS A 296 12.18 -1.32 -26.88
C LYS A 296 11.85 -2.54 -26.02
N THR A 297 11.72 -2.36 -24.71
CA THR A 297 11.65 -3.46 -23.75
C THR A 297 10.22 -3.74 -23.28
N GLY A 298 9.32 -2.77 -23.40
CA GLY A 298 7.96 -2.87 -22.88
C GLY A 298 7.90 -2.82 -21.35
N TYR A 299 8.88 -2.18 -20.69
CA TYR A 299 8.98 -2.12 -19.23
C TYR A 299 9.18 -0.71 -18.67
N GLY A 300 8.51 -0.40 -17.55
CA GLY A 300 8.75 0.81 -16.75
C GLY A 300 8.01 0.75 -15.41
N ASP A 301 8.70 0.98 -14.30
CA ASP A 301 8.20 0.83 -12.92
C ASP A 301 7.83 2.16 -12.23
N LEU A 302 8.08 3.28 -12.90
CA LEU A 302 7.70 4.62 -12.45
C LEU A 302 6.94 5.34 -13.56
N GLN A 303 5.82 5.96 -13.20
CA GLN A 303 5.16 6.94 -14.07
C GLN A 303 4.97 8.28 -13.39
N LEU A 304 5.28 9.35 -14.12
CA LEU A 304 5.16 10.73 -13.67
C LEU A 304 4.27 11.52 -14.62
N ASN A 305 3.33 12.28 -14.06
CA ASN A 305 2.50 13.21 -14.81
C ASN A 305 3.26 14.53 -15.01
N GLN A 306 3.67 14.76 -16.25
CA GLN A 306 4.33 15.96 -16.72
C GLN A 306 3.34 16.87 -17.47
N PRO A 307 3.72 18.12 -17.82
CA PRO A 307 2.82 19.04 -18.52
C PRO A 307 2.24 18.51 -19.84
N ASP A 308 2.94 17.60 -20.50
CA ASP A 308 2.59 17.01 -21.79
C ASP A 308 2.04 15.57 -21.71
N GLY A 309 1.79 15.05 -20.50
CA GLY A 309 1.17 13.73 -20.30
C GLY A 309 1.88 12.87 -19.26
N TRP A 310 1.50 11.59 -19.18
CA TRP A 310 2.19 10.62 -18.32
C TRP A 310 3.42 10.04 -19.01
N HIS A 311 4.57 10.10 -18.32
CA HIS A 311 5.86 9.58 -18.77
C HIS A 311 6.23 8.34 -17.97
N ALA A 312 6.68 7.28 -18.66
CA ALA A 312 7.18 6.08 -18.01
C ALA A 312 8.71 6.02 -17.98
N TYR A 313 9.22 5.46 -16.87
CA TYR A 313 10.64 5.32 -16.60
C TYR A 313 10.96 3.94 -16.06
N ASP A 314 12.12 3.43 -16.44
CA ASP A 314 12.68 2.18 -15.93
C ASP A 314 13.79 2.49 -14.91
N THR A 315 13.41 2.55 -13.64
CA THR A 315 14.32 2.88 -12.54
C THR A 315 15.01 1.63 -11.99
N VAL A 316 14.36 0.46 -12.02
CA VAL A 316 14.92 -0.82 -11.55
C VAL A 316 16.14 -1.21 -12.39
N ARG A 317 16.04 -1.20 -13.73
CA ARG A 317 17.19 -1.53 -14.59
C ARG A 317 18.33 -0.54 -14.34
N ARG A 318 18.05 0.76 -14.24
CA ARG A 318 19.09 1.77 -13.99
C ARG A 318 19.86 1.50 -12.71
N SER A 319 19.17 1.17 -11.62
CA SER A 319 19.83 0.84 -10.36
C SER A 319 20.57 -0.48 -10.43
N ALA A 320 19.94 -1.53 -10.98
CA ALA A 320 20.52 -2.87 -11.09
C ALA A 320 21.82 -2.88 -11.91
N ILE A 321 21.81 -2.27 -13.09
CA ILE A 321 22.99 -2.20 -13.96
C ILE A 321 24.13 -1.42 -13.30
N LYS A 322 23.84 -0.28 -12.66
CA LYS A 322 24.85 0.50 -11.93
C LYS A 322 25.44 -0.26 -10.75
N SER A 323 24.62 -1.00 -10.00
CA SER A 323 25.12 -1.82 -8.88
C SER A 323 25.98 -2.98 -9.38
N LEU A 324 25.55 -3.65 -10.45
CA LEU A 324 26.33 -4.73 -11.05
C LEU A 324 27.66 -4.22 -11.62
N GLU A 325 27.66 -3.08 -12.31
CA GLU A 325 28.87 -2.41 -12.80
C GLU A 325 29.86 -2.15 -11.66
N ALA A 326 29.40 -1.50 -10.58
CA ALA A 326 30.22 -1.20 -9.42
C ALA A 326 30.79 -2.46 -8.73
N THR A 327 30.03 -3.57 -8.70
CA THR A 327 30.53 -4.86 -8.18
C THR A 327 31.63 -5.44 -9.09
N LEU A 328 31.43 -5.41 -10.42
CA LEU A 328 32.41 -5.94 -11.36
C LEU A 328 33.71 -5.12 -11.40
N GLU A 329 33.62 -3.79 -11.28
CA GLU A 329 34.79 -2.90 -11.24
C GLU A 329 35.69 -3.15 -10.02
N LYS A 330 35.11 -3.48 -8.85
CA LYS A 330 35.88 -3.87 -7.66
C LYS A 330 36.73 -5.12 -7.92
N LYS A 331 36.21 -6.08 -8.69
CA LYS A 331 36.88 -7.34 -9.02
C LYS A 331 37.94 -7.19 -10.11
N SER A 332 37.86 -6.14 -10.94
CA SER A 332 38.81 -5.88 -12.03
C SER A 332 39.01 -4.38 -12.28
N PRO A 333 39.75 -3.68 -11.40
CA PRO A 333 39.99 -2.25 -11.54
C PRO A 333 40.76 -1.93 -12.83
N GLY A 334 40.32 -0.92 -13.59
CA GLY A 334 41.01 -0.44 -14.80
C GLY A 334 40.59 -1.07 -16.12
N SER A 335 39.50 -1.86 -16.16
CA SER A 335 38.84 -2.20 -17.43
C SER A 335 38.15 -0.96 -18.02
N ASN A 336 38.24 -0.76 -19.34
CA ASN A 336 37.54 0.34 -20.03
C ASN A 336 36.00 0.20 -20.02
N SER A 337 35.49 -1.00 -19.75
CA SER A 337 34.06 -1.29 -19.52
C SER A 337 33.94 -2.53 -18.64
N ALA A 338 33.12 -2.46 -17.59
CA ALA A 338 32.91 -3.57 -16.65
C ALA A 338 32.28 -4.81 -17.32
N PHE A 339 31.51 -4.59 -18.38
CA PHE A 339 30.71 -5.60 -19.07
C PHE A 339 31.36 -6.18 -20.32
N GLN A 340 32.37 -5.52 -20.87
CA GLN A 340 32.95 -5.88 -22.15
C GLN A 340 33.46 -7.34 -22.15
N ARG A 341 32.93 -8.15 -23.08
CA ARG A 341 33.26 -9.58 -23.25
C ARG A 341 32.94 -10.49 -22.04
N LYS A 342 32.16 -10.03 -21.06
CA LYS A 342 31.65 -10.89 -19.98
C LYS A 342 30.51 -11.76 -20.50
N ASN A 343 30.53 -13.05 -20.17
CA ASN A 343 29.42 -13.96 -20.45
C ASN A 343 28.38 -13.81 -19.35
N ILE A 344 27.21 -13.26 -19.68
CA ILE A 344 26.15 -13.01 -18.71
C ILE A 344 24.94 -13.88 -19.05
N LEU A 345 24.54 -14.74 -18.11
CA LEU A 345 23.30 -15.51 -18.20
C LEU A 345 22.19 -14.77 -17.47
N VAL A 346 21.13 -14.40 -18.19
CA VAL A 346 19.93 -13.78 -17.62
C VAL A 346 18.82 -14.83 -17.49
N LEU A 347 18.32 -15.01 -16.27
CA LEU A 347 17.21 -15.91 -15.93
C LEU A 347 15.92 -15.09 -15.88
N GLY A 348 14.97 -15.41 -16.76
CA GLY A 348 13.62 -14.86 -16.72
C GLY A 348 12.99 -14.62 -18.08
N GLN A 349 11.81 -14.01 -18.03
CA GLN A 349 10.88 -13.94 -19.17
C GLN A 349 10.04 -12.65 -19.21
N SER A 350 10.25 -11.73 -18.28
CA SER A 350 9.45 -10.53 -18.12
C SER A 350 10.04 -9.33 -18.89
N GLY A 351 9.34 -8.21 -18.84
CA GLY A 351 9.81 -6.94 -19.38
C GLY A 351 11.06 -6.45 -18.68
N LEU A 352 11.19 -6.74 -17.38
CA LEU A 352 12.42 -6.49 -16.64
C LEU A 352 13.58 -7.33 -17.21
N THR A 353 13.33 -8.59 -17.56
CA THR A 353 14.32 -9.43 -18.25
C THR A 353 14.77 -8.80 -19.56
N LYS A 354 13.81 -8.34 -20.40
CA LYS A 354 14.11 -7.65 -21.65
C LYS A 354 14.94 -6.39 -21.42
N ALA A 355 14.59 -5.60 -20.40
CA ALA A 355 15.29 -4.37 -20.03
C ALA A 355 16.74 -4.62 -19.61
N VAL A 356 16.98 -5.65 -18.80
CA VAL A 356 18.33 -6.08 -18.41
C VAL A 356 19.11 -6.59 -19.60
N VAL A 357 18.54 -7.50 -20.41
CA VAL A 357 19.19 -8.04 -21.62
C VAL A 357 19.59 -6.91 -22.57
N HIS A 358 18.66 -6.01 -22.91
CA HIS A 358 18.92 -4.88 -23.79
C HIS A 358 20.06 -3.99 -23.26
N SER A 359 20.03 -3.64 -21.97
CA SER A 359 21.06 -2.78 -21.36
C SER A 359 22.45 -3.42 -21.34
N LEU A 360 22.54 -4.72 -21.07
CA LEU A 360 23.81 -5.44 -21.03
C LEU A 360 24.40 -5.61 -22.44
N THR A 361 23.56 -5.92 -23.43
CA THR A 361 23.99 -6.02 -24.84
C THR A 361 24.53 -4.67 -25.35
N GLN A 362 23.86 -3.56 -25.05
CA GLN A 362 24.35 -2.22 -25.42
C GLN A 362 25.71 -1.86 -24.80
N GLN A 363 26.06 -2.47 -23.67
CA GLN A 363 27.34 -2.26 -22.97
C GLN A 363 28.43 -3.25 -23.38
N GLY A 364 28.18 -4.11 -24.38
CA GLY A 364 29.17 -5.02 -24.96
C GLY A 364 29.36 -6.33 -24.20
N ALA A 365 28.39 -6.72 -23.36
CA ALA A 365 28.35 -8.06 -22.77
C ALA A 365 27.97 -9.12 -23.81
N VAL A 366 28.42 -10.36 -23.58
CA VAL A 366 27.95 -11.55 -24.31
C VAL A 366 26.79 -12.14 -23.52
N VAL A 367 25.58 -11.77 -23.91
CA VAL A 367 24.37 -12.12 -23.15
C VAL A 367 23.75 -13.42 -23.65
N SER A 368 23.35 -14.28 -22.72
CA SER A 368 22.46 -15.43 -22.96
C SER A 368 21.21 -15.29 -22.10
N VAL A 369 20.05 -15.73 -22.60
CA VAL A 369 18.78 -15.71 -21.86
C VAL A 369 18.15 -17.09 -21.79
N THR A 370 17.55 -17.40 -20.64
CA THR A 370 16.85 -18.65 -20.38
C THR A 370 15.72 -18.45 -19.37
N SER A 371 14.70 -19.32 -19.42
CA SER A 371 13.56 -19.35 -18.50
C SER A 371 12.94 -20.75 -18.54
N GLN A 372 12.23 -21.14 -17.47
CA GLN A 372 11.34 -22.30 -17.47
C GLN A 372 10.37 -22.31 -18.67
N ASN A 373 9.99 -21.13 -19.18
CA ASN A 373 9.27 -20.99 -20.44
C ASN A 373 10.25 -20.72 -21.61
N ASP A 374 10.75 -21.81 -22.18
CA ASP A 374 11.66 -21.81 -23.33
C ASP A 374 11.16 -20.94 -24.51
N LYS A 375 9.84 -20.95 -24.79
CA LYS A 375 9.24 -20.15 -25.86
C LYS A 375 9.37 -18.65 -25.59
N ALA A 376 9.16 -18.22 -24.33
CA ALA A 376 9.30 -16.83 -23.93
C ALA A 376 10.76 -16.37 -24.01
N ALA A 377 11.70 -17.15 -23.48
CA ALA A 377 13.13 -16.88 -23.56
C ALA A 377 13.64 -16.82 -25.00
N GLN A 378 13.18 -17.74 -25.87
CA GLN A 378 13.51 -17.71 -27.29
C GLN A 378 12.98 -16.44 -27.98
N GLY A 379 11.80 -15.95 -27.59
CA GLY A 379 11.25 -14.68 -28.07
C GLY A 379 12.13 -13.48 -27.70
N ILE A 380 12.58 -13.41 -26.44
CA ILE A 380 13.50 -12.37 -25.96
C ILE A 380 14.84 -12.44 -26.70
N ALA A 381 15.40 -13.65 -26.85
CA ALA A 381 16.66 -13.87 -27.54
C ALA A 381 16.63 -13.34 -28.98
N ARG A 382 15.57 -13.65 -29.73
CA ARG A 382 15.37 -13.15 -31.09
C ARG A 382 15.19 -11.63 -31.14
N ALA A 383 14.46 -11.06 -30.17
CA ALA A 383 14.18 -9.63 -30.14
C ALA A 383 15.44 -8.77 -29.95
N PHE A 384 16.44 -9.28 -29.20
CA PHE A 384 17.66 -8.54 -28.88
C PHE A 384 18.94 -9.13 -29.50
N ASP A 385 18.80 -10.10 -30.42
CA ASP A 385 19.91 -10.81 -31.07
C ASP A 385 20.94 -11.38 -30.07
N VAL A 386 20.44 -12.05 -29.03
CA VAL A 386 21.26 -12.70 -27.99
C VAL A 386 21.09 -14.21 -28.02
N ARG A 387 21.98 -14.94 -27.35
CA ARG A 387 21.92 -16.41 -27.33
C ARG A 387 20.74 -16.88 -26.47
N TYR A 388 19.86 -17.67 -27.06
CA TYR A 388 18.89 -18.46 -26.31
C TYR A 388 19.55 -19.73 -25.75
N VAL A 389 19.27 -20.04 -24.49
CA VAL A 389 19.67 -21.29 -23.84
C VAL A 389 18.41 -22.01 -23.36
N PRO A 390 18.10 -23.22 -23.88
CA PRO A 390 17.04 -24.05 -23.32
C PRO A 390 17.28 -24.27 -21.83
N PHE A 391 16.26 -24.16 -20.99
CA PHE A 391 16.43 -24.24 -19.54
C PHE A 391 17.10 -25.55 -19.10
N ALA A 392 16.75 -26.66 -19.75
CA ALA A 392 17.36 -27.97 -19.50
C ALA A 392 18.87 -28.03 -19.80
N ASN A 393 19.38 -27.14 -20.66
CA ASN A 393 20.78 -27.08 -21.08
C ASN A 393 21.55 -25.93 -20.38
N LEU A 394 20.95 -25.30 -19.36
CA LEU A 394 21.58 -24.22 -18.59
C LEU A 394 22.94 -24.66 -18.02
N TYR A 395 23.04 -25.91 -17.55
CA TYR A 395 24.24 -26.43 -16.89
C TYR A 395 25.46 -26.60 -17.82
N ASP A 396 25.23 -26.64 -19.14
CA ASP A 396 26.29 -26.67 -20.16
C ASP A 396 26.76 -25.27 -20.57
N THR A 397 26.14 -24.22 -20.01
CA THR A 397 26.43 -22.83 -20.32
C THR A 397 27.40 -22.24 -19.31
N LEU A 398 28.55 -21.79 -19.80
CA LEU A 398 29.50 -21.02 -19.00
C LEU A 398 29.02 -19.57 -18.88
N ALA A 399 29.00 -19.05 -17.66
CA ALA A 399 28.71 -17.65 -17.37
C ALA A 399 29.71 -17.10 -16.35
N ASP A 400 30.12 -15.85 -16.53
CA ASP A 400 30.85 -15.08 -15.54
C ASP A 400 29.88 -14.41 -14.56
N VAL A 401 28.68 -14.08 -15.03
CA VAL A 401 27.64 -13.40 -14.27
C VAL A 401 26.30 -14.09 -14.47
N VAL A 402 25.54 -14.25 -13.39
CA VAL A 402 24.13 -14.71 -13.42
C VAL A 402 23.25 -13.58 -12.93
N VAL A 403 22.28 -13.16 -13.76
CA VAL A 403 21.29 -12.15 -13.39
C VAL A 403 19.91 -12.79 -13.39
N GLN A 404 19.26 -12.77 -12.23
CA GLN A 404 17.96 -13.36 -12.01
C GLN A 404 16.89 -12.26 -11.98
N THR A 405 15.79 -12.47 -12.72
CA THR A 405 14.68 -11.50 -12.82
C THR A 405 13.29 -12.10 -12.67
N ASP A 406 13.17 -13.41 -12.41
CA ASP A 406 11.90 -14.14 -12.41
C ASP A 406 11.45 -14.55 -10.99
N PRO A 407 10.44 -13.89 -10.40
CA PRO A 407 10.02 -14.20 -9.03
C PRO A 407 9.51 -15.62 -8.82
N GLU A 408 9.17 -16.35 -9.89
CA GLU A 408 8.64 -17.71 -9.83
C GLU A 408 9.74 -18.79 -9.92
N LEU A 409 11.00 -18.41 -10.14
CA LEU A 409 12.12 -19.35 -10.17
C LEU A 409 12.33 -19.97 -8.79
N LYS A 410 12.31 -21.30 -8.73
CA LYS A 410 12.60 -22.08 -7.52
C LYS A 410 13.96 -22.74 -7.61
N LEU A 411 14.60 -22.93 -6.45
CA LEU A 411 15.80 -23.74 -6.33
C LEU A 411 15.44 -25.19 -6.04
N GLY A 412 16.23 -26.11 -6.58
CA GLY A 412 16.01 -27.54 -6.37
C GLY A 412 16.64 -28.42 -7.44
N HIS A 413 16.23 -29.68 -7.49
CA HIS A 413 16.83 -30.69 -8.36
C HIS A 413 15.88 -31.17 -9.47
N SER A 414 14.64 -30.67 -9.49
CA SER A 414 13.71 -31.00 -10.55
C SER A 414 14.08 -30.29 -11.86
N LYS A 415 13.48 -30.72 -12.97
CA LYS A 415 13.74 -30.15 -14.31
C LYS A 415 13.28 -28.71 -14.47
N GLU A 416 12.36 -28.27 -13.61
CA GLU A 416 11.81 -26.92 -13.63
C GLU A 416 12.50 -26.02 -12.61
N GLU A 417 13.38 -26.55 -11.77
CA GLU A 417 14.10 -25.78 -10.75
C GLU A 417 15.55 -25.51 -11.19
N LEU A 418 16.12 -24.42 -10.66
CA LEU A 418 17.55 -24.16 -10.78
C LEU A 418 18.30 -24.95 -9.72
N ASN A 419 19.16 -25.88 -10.14
CA ASN A 419 20.08 -26.55 -9.24
C ASN A 419 21.16 -25.56 -8.78
N PRO A 420 21.27 -25.28 -7.48
CA PRO A 420 22.24 -24.29 -7.03
C PRO A 420 23.69 -24.69 -7.23
N SER A 421 23.97 -25.98 -7.52
CA SER A 421 25.31 -26.44 -7.93
C SER A 421 25.83 -25.79 -9.21
N TYR A 422 24.95 -25.13 -9.97
CA TYR A 422 25.35 -24.30 -11.09
C TYR A 422 26.24 -23.12 -10.67
N LEU A 423 25.97 -22.53 -9.49
CA LEU A 423 26.71 -21.39 -8.98
C LEU A 423 28.11 -21.80 -8.53
N ARG A 424 29.11 -21.00 -8.91
CA ARG A 424 30.54 -21.24 -8.65
C ARG A 424 31.17 -19.99 -8.06
N GLU A 425 32.15 -20.15 -7.17
CA GLU A 425 32.88 -19.07 -6.50
C GLU A 425 33.40 -17.97 -7.48
N THR A 426 33.78 -18.36 -8.69
CA THR A 426 34.26 -17.42 -9.71
C THR A 426 33.18 -16.49 -10.26
N MET A 427 31.90 -16.83 -10.12
CA MET A 427 30.77 -16.10 -10.69
C MET A 427 30.39 -14.88 -9.85
N THR A 428 29.74 -13.91 -10.51
CA THR A 428 29.01 -12.83 -9.85
C THR A 428 27.50 -13.08 -10.01
N VAL A 429 26.72 -12.91 -8.94
CA VAL A 429 25.27 -13.18 -8.93
C VAL A 429 24.49 -11.92 -8.54
N MET A 430 23.43 -11.63 -9.28
CA MET A 430 22.47 -10.57 -8.97
C MET A 430 21.06 -11.11 -9.09
N ASP A 431 20.24 -10.89 -8.07
CA ASP A 431 18.81 -11.20 -8.09
C ASP A 431 18.01 -9.92 -7.84
N ILE A 432 17.17 -9.55 -8.81
CA ILE A 432 16.28 -8.39 -8.73
C ILE A 432 14.80 -8.80 -8.86
N SER A 433 14.47 -10.08 -8.69
CA SER A 433 13.10 -10.57 -8.79
C SER A 433 12.22 -10.18 -7.61
N GLN A 434 12.81 -9.96 -6.43
CA GLN A 434 12.08 -9.73 -5.18
C GLN A 434 12.67 -8.60 -4.32
N LEU A 435 13.09 -7.49 -4.93
CA LEU A 435 13.56 -6.30 -4.19
C LEU A 435 12.54 -5.86 -3.11
N PRO A 436 12.97 -5.49 -1.88
CA PRO A 436 14.34 -5.49 -1.36
C PRO A 436 14.77 -6.79 -0.66
N GLU A 437 13.92 -7.82 -0.68
CA GLU A 437 14.17 -9.04 0.09
C GLU A 437 15.27 -9.89 -0.54
N SER A 438 16.13 -10.46 0.31
CA SER A 438 17.14 -11.41 -0.15
C SER A 438 16.49 -12.76 -0.47
N THR A 439 16.76 -13.29 -1.65
CA THR A 439 16.19 -14.54 -2.13
C THR A 439 17.00 -15.76 -1.66
N GLU A 440 16.43 -16.95 -1.81
CA GLU A 440 17.17 -18.19 -1.58
C GLU A 440 18.37 -18.32 -2.52
N LEU A 441 18.26 -17.80 -3.75
CA LEU A 441 19.37 -17.80 -4.72
C LEU A 441 20.55 -16.99 -4.21
N MET A 442 20.29 -15.79 -3.67
CA MET A 442 21.36 -14.93 -3.13
C MET A 442 22.04 -15.59 -1.93
N ARG A 443 21.26 -16.19 -1.01
CA ARG A 443 21.82 -16.93 0.13
C ARG A 443 22.73 -18.07 -0.32
N GLU A 444 22.32 -18.80 -1.35
CA GLU A 444 23.09 -19.93 -1.85
C GLU A 444 24.31 -19.50 -2.69
N ALA A 445 24.23 -18.35 -3.37
CA ALA A 445 25.39 -17.71 -3.98
C ALA A 445 26.45 -17.37 -2.92
N ASP A 446 26.04 -16.76 -1.81
CA ASP A 446 26.93 -16.41 -0.70
C ASP A 446 27.55 -17.67 -0.07
N ASN A 447 26.74 -18.70 0.21
CA ASN A 447 27.22 -19.98 0.76
C ASN A 447 28.26 -20.66 -0.14
N ARG A 448 28.23 -20.40 -1.44
CA ARG A 448 29.15 -20.95 -2.44
C ARG A 448 30.35 -20.05 -2.74
N GLY A 449 30.46 -18.92 -2.05
CA GLY A 449 31.53 -17.95 -2.23
C GLY A 449 31.43 -17.17 -3.55
N CYS A 450 30.25 -17.10 -4.17
CA CYS A 450 30.04 -16.20 -5.30
C CYS A 450 30.18 -14.75 -4.85
N GLU A 451 30.57 -13.87 -5.77
CA GLU A 451 30.46 -12.43 -5.55
C GLU A 451 29.00 -12.02 -5.74
N SER A 452 28.34 -11.51 -4.70
CA SER A 452 26.93 -11.12 -4.75
C SER A 452 26.77 -9.62 -4.93
N VAL A 453 25.90 -9.20 -5.86
CA VAL A 453 25.45 -7.81 -5.93
C VAL A 453 24.53 -7.53 -4.75
N CYS A 454 24.85 -6.51 -3.96
CA CYS A 454 24.04 -6.12 -2.79
C CYS A 454 22.63 -5.67 -3.23
N VAL A 455 21.62 -6.45 -2.86
CA VAL A 455 20.21 -6.17 -3.18
C VAL A 455 19.73 -4.86 -2.54
N ASP A 456 20.18 -4.58 -1.31
CA ASP A 456 19.88 -3.34 -0.61
C ASP A 456 20.43 -2.12 -1.36
N ASP A 457 21.64 -2.22 -1.94
CA ASP A 457 22.23 -1.15 -2.74
C ASP A 457 21.41 -0.88 -4.02
N VAL A 458 20.94 -1.93 -4.70
CA VAL A 458 20.06 -1.81 -5.87
C VAL A 458 18.77 -1.09 -5.49
N TYR A 459 18.15 -1.50 -4.38
CA TYR A 459 16.90 -0.92 -3.91
C TYR A 459 17.06 0.53 -3.45
N ARG A 460 18.09 0.86 -2.66
CA ARG A 460 18.42 2.24 -2.26
C ARG A 460 18.61 3.14 -3.46
N ARG A 461 19.40 2.72 -4.45
CA ARG A 461 19.61 3.47 -5.69
C ARG A 461 18.32 3.68 -6.46
N GLN A 462 17.43 2.68 -6.50
CA GLN A 462 16.12 2.79 -7.14
C GLN A 462 15.28 3.85 -6.43
N LEU A 463 15.13 3.73 -5.10
CA LEU A 463 14.33 4.63 -4.29
C LEU A 463 14.84 6.07 -4.34
N SER A 464 16.15 6.31 -4.26
CA SER A 464 16.71 7.65 -4.38
C SER A 464 16.44 8.27 -5.76
N GLN A 465 16.52 7.48 -6.84
CA GLN A 465 16.15 7.96 -8.18
C GLN A 465 14.68 8.37 -8.28
N ILE A 466 13.77 7.52 -7.80
CA ILE A 466 12.33 7.78 -7.81
C ILE A 466 12.01 9.01 -6.95
N PHE A 467 12.49 9.05 -5.72
CA PHE A 467 12.20 10.11 -4.77
C PHE A 467 12.72 11.46 -5.26
N LYS A 468 13.95 11.50 -5.82
CA LYS A 468 14.51 12.69 -6.44
C LYS A 468 13.69 13.15 -7.64
N ALA A 469 13.23 12.24 -8.50
CA ALA A 469 12.40 12.60 -9.64
C ALA A 469 11.05 13.22 -9.23
N ILE A 470 10.47 12.78 -8.10
CA ILE A 470 9.17 13.25 -7.62
C ILE A 470 9.29 14.54 -6.78
N THR A 471 10.31 14.64 -5.94
CA THR A 471 10.43 15.66 -4.88
C THR A 471 11.55 16.67 -5.13
N SER A 472 12.46 16.39 -6.07
CA SER A 472 13.72 17.10 -6.29
C SER A 472 14.72 17.05 -5.11
N ALA A 473 14.50 16.18 -4.13
CA ALA A 473 15.38 16.01 -2.97
C ALA A 473 16.04 14.62 -2.94
N GLU A 474 17.14 14.49 -2.21
CA GLU A 474 17.85 13.22 -1.99
C GLU A 474 17.37 12.57 -0.68
N ILE A 475 17.25 11.24 -0.66
CA ILE A 475 16.88 10.50 0.55
C ILE A 475 18.08 10.49 1.53
N PRO A 476 17.90 10.88 2.81
CA PRO A 476 18.94 10.72 3.83
C PRO A 476 19.24 9.24 4.10
N ASP A 477 20.51 8.87 4.24
CA ASP A 477 20.94 7.48 4.39
C ASP A 477 20.37 6.81 5.67
N GLU A 478 20.17 7.60 6.73
CA GLU A 478 19.66 7.15 8.02
C GLU A 478 18.24 6.56 7.93
N VAL A 479 17.47 6.97 6.90
CA VAL A 479 16.11 6.47 6.69
C VAL A 479 16.09 4.96 6.43
N PHE A 480 17.14 4.43 5.81
CA PHE A 480 17.22 3.01 5.48
C PHE A 480 17.64 2.13 6.65
N GLU A 481 18.24 2.70 7.71
CA GLU A 481 18.79 1.95 8.85
C GLU A 481 17.70 1.33 9.75
N THR A 482 16.48 1.85 9.68
CA THR A 482 15.37 1.41 10.54
C THR A 482 14.22 0.87 9.71
N ARG A 483 13.60 -0.24 10.16
CA ARG A 483 12.40 -0.84 9.56
C ARG A 483 11.34 -1.05 10.61
N SER A 484 10.22 -0.35 10.46
CA SER A 484 9.02 -0.46 11.29
C SER A 484 8.43 -1.86 11.18
N GLU A 485 7.85 -2.37 12.28
CA GLU A 485 7.19 -3.67 12.29
C GLU A 485 5.96 -3.75 11.36
N TYR A 486 5.36 -2.60 11.01
CA TYR A 486 4.22 -2.51 10.08
C TYR A 486 4.60 -2.70 8.60
N THR A 487 5.90 -2.84 8.34
CA THR A 487 6.51 -2.94 7.00
C THR A 487 7.38 -4.19 6.84
N ARG A 488 7.44 -5.01 7.91
CA ARG A 488 7.95 -6.38 7.88
C ARG A 488 6.83 -7.28 7.41
#